data_AF-A0A7W2PYQ1-F1
#
_entry.id   AF-A0A7W2PYQ1-F1
#
_cell.length_a   1.000
_cell.length_b   1.000
_cell.length_c   1.000
_cell.angle_alpha   90.00
_cell.angle_beta   90.00
_cell.angle_gamma   90.00
#
_symmetry.space_group_name_H-M   'P 1'
#
loop_
_entity.id
_entity.type
_entity.pdbx_description
1 polymer ?
#
loop_
_entity_poly.entity_id
_entity_poly.type
_entity_poly.pdbx_seq_one_letter_code
_entity_poly.pdbx_strand_id
1 'polypeptide(L)'
;MAVYTVENGQLKRVAEALDEYSGQEWESSWSCDDYFGAMGFSLWDDARDVYAQYQRAPAVVGAPLPGISYLFHVHAHGDVMDCILVRDSLPDYLAVVAMLEPLRTRDAELRKEVEEYPLGRPRR
;
A
#
# COMPACT_ATOMS: atom_id res chain seq x y z
N MET A 1 3.67 11.05 -2.66
CA MET A 1 3.82 9.67 -2.20
C MET A 1 4.91 9.61 -1.17
N ALA A 2 4.58 9.64 0.11
CA ALA A 2 5.57 9.45 1.16
C ALA A 2 5.93 7.96 1.32
N VAL A 3 7.16 7.71 1.75
CA VAL A 3 7.63 6.36 2.10
C VAL A 3 7.85 6.28 3.60
N TYR A 4 7.30 5.24 4.21
CA TYR A 4 7.39 4.97 5.64
C TYR A 4 8.04 3.61 5.90
N THR A 5 8.77 3.50 6.99
CA THR A 5 9.09 2.22 7.64
C THR A 5 8.32 2.11 8.95
N VAL A 6 8.34 0.92 9.54
CA VAL A 6 7.74 0.68 10.86
C VAL A 6 8.86 0.47 11.86
N GLU A 7 8.82 1.23 12.96
CA GLU A 7 9.72 1.06 14.09
C GLU A 7 8.86 1.03 15.38
N ASN A 8 8.92 -0.06 16.14
CA ASN A 8 8.14 -0.26 17.36
C ASN A 8 6.63 -0.06 17.16
N GLY A 9 6.10 -0.57 16.03
CA GLY A 9 4.69 -0.41 15.69
C GLY A 9 4.25 1.02 15.38
N GLN A 10 5.18 1.93 15.05
CA GLN A 10 4.87 3.29 14.61
C GLN A 10 5.43 3.57 13.20
N LEU A 11 4.68 4.34 12.41
CA LEU A 11 5.14 4.79 11.10
C LEU A 11 6.22 5.86 11.26
N LYS A 12 7.34 5.65 10.60
CA LYS A 12 8.44 6.61 10.51
C LYS A 12 8.67 6.93 9.05
N ARG A 13 8.51 8.20 8.68
CA ARG A 13 8.79 8.65 7.32
C ARG A 13 10.28 8.55 7.03
N VAL A 14 10.63 7.93 5.91
CA VAL A 14 12.02 7.71 5.48
C VAL A 14 12.36 8.37 4.15
N ALA A 15 11.36 8.67 3.31
CA ALA A 15 11.56 9.41 2.06
C ALA A 15 10.29 10.13 1.58
N GLU A 16 10.50 11.06 0.65
CA GLU A 16 9.46 11.81 -0.07
C GLU A 16 8.99 11.08 -1.33
N ALA A 17 9.75 10.10 -1.81
CA ALA A 17 9.44 9.26 -2.97
C ALA A 17 10.14 7.89 -2.89
N LEU A 18 9.58 6.89 -3.56
CA LEU A 18 10.05 5.50 -3.47
C LEU A 18 11.22 5.21 -4.41
N ASP A 19 11.29 5.89 -5.55
CA ASP A 19 12.43 5.85 -6.47
C ASP A 19 13.70 6.40 -5.80
N GLU A 20 13.60 7.52 -5.08
CA GLU A 20 14.71 8.08 -4.29
C GLU A 20 15.20 7.11 -3.20
N TYR A 21 14.28 6.40 -2.55
CA TYR A 21 14.62 5.49 -1.45
C TYR A 21 15.13 4.12 -1.92
N SER A 22 14.54 3.57 -2.97
CA SER A 22 14.86 2.24 -3.50
C SER A 22 15.99 2.26 -4.53
N GLY A 23 16.23 3.40 -5.19
CA GLY A 23 17.08 3.52 -6.36
C GLY A 23 16.47 2.93 -7.64
N GLN A 24 15.22 2.44 -7.58
CA GLN A 24 14.50 1.91 -8.74
C GLN A 24 13.71 3.03 -9.41
N GLU A 25 14.12 3.40 -10.62
CA GLU A 25 13.39 4.39 -11.43
C GLU A 25 12.05 3.84 -11.92
N TRP A 26 11.07 4.73 -12.02
CA TRP A 26 9.75 4.45 -12.59
C TRP A 26 9.76 4.65 -14.10
N GLU A 27 9.32 3.65 -14.87
CA GLU A 27 9.10 3.79 -16.31
C GLU A 27 7.64 4.16 -16.61
N SER A 28 7.42 5.15 -17.47
CA SER A 28 6.06 5.66 -17.78
C SER A 28 5.07 4.60 -18.31
N SER A 29 5.57 3.50 -18.85
CA SER A 29 4.76 2.38 -19.36
C SER A 29 4.43 1.32 -18.30
N TRP A 30 5.02 1.40 -17.11
CA TRP A 30 4.83 0.40 -16.07
C TRP A 30 3.52 0.63 -15.32
N SER A 31 2.86 -0.48 -14.96
CA SER A 31 1.89 -0.49 -13.88
C SER A 31 2.59 -0.48 -12.53
N CYS A 32 1.84 -0.25 -11.45
CA CYS A 32 2.37 -0.41 -10.08
C CYS A 32 2.89 -1.83 -9.85
N ASP A 33 2.18 -2.84 -10.37
CA ASP A 33 2.58 -4.24 -10.27
C ASP A 33 3.90 -4.53 -10.99
N ASP A 34 4.12 -3.93 -12.17
CA ASP A 34 5.39 -4.05 -12.90
C ASP A 34 6.54 -3.40 -12.11
N TYR A 35 6.31 -2.22 -11.54
CA TYR A 35 7.30 -1.50 -10.74
C TYR A 35 7.69 -2.26 -9.47
N PHE A 36 6.71 -2.75 -8.72
CA PHE A 36 6.97 -3.57 -7.52
C PHE A 36 7.56 -4.94 -7.88
N GLY A 37 7.13 -5.52 -9.01
CA GLY A 37 7.68 -6.73 -9.61
C GLY A 37 9.16 -6.61 -9.96
N ALA A 38 9.57 -5.49 -10.57
CA ALA A 38 10.97 -5.19 -10.88
C ALA A 38 11.84 -5.12 -9.61
N MET A 39 11.28 -4.62 -8.51
CA MET A 39 11.96 -4.67 -7.22
C MET A 39 11.97 -6.07 -6.61
N GLY A 40 11.13 -7.00 -7.05
CA GLY A 40 11.03 -8.40 -6.59
C GLY A 40 9.86 -8.69 -5.64
N PHE A 41 8.83 -7.84 -5.64
CA PHE A 41 7.61 -8.03 -4.87
C PHE A 41 6.50 -8.57 -5.77
N SER A 42 5.65 -9.44 -5.23
CA SER A 42 4.43 -9.91 -5.90
C SER A 42 3.20 -9.50 -5.10
N LEU A 43 2.13 -9.10 -5.80
CA LEU A 43 0.85 -8.79 -5.17
C LEU A 43 0.35 -10.03 -4.39
N TRP A 44 0.00 -9.81 -3.12
CA TRP A 44 -0.44 -10.85 -2.19
C TRP A 44 -1.91 -10.66 -1.78
N ASP A 45 -2.29 -9.42 -1.46
CA ASP A 45 -3.64 -9.05 -1.07
C ASP A 45 -3.99 -7.67 -1.65
N ASP A 46 -5.26 -7.45 -1.92
CA ASP A 46 -5.79 -6.17 -2.43
C ASP A 46 -7.09 -5.85 -1.71
N ALA A 47 -6.99 -4.93 -0.75
CA ALA A 47 -8.13 -4.31 -0.10
C ALA A 47 -8.55 -3.09 -0.91
N ARG A 48 -9.24 -3.36 -2.04
CA ARG A 48 -9.72 -2.39 -3.04
C ARG A 48 -10.03 -1.00 -2.48
N ASP A 49 -9.45 0.01 -3.11
CA ASP A 49 -9.55 1.44 -2.77
C ASP A 49 -8.92 1.85 -1.43
N VAL A 50 -8.26 0.92 -0.72
CA VAL A 50 -7.61 1.18 0.57
C VAL A 50 -6.13 0.87 0.53
N TYR A 51 -5.75 -0.37 0.19
CA TYR A 51 -4.35 -0.72 -0.02
C TYR A 51 -4.18 -1.95 -0.90
N ALA A 52 -3.05 -2.01 -1.60
CA ALA A 52 -2.49 -3.23 -2.17
C ALA A 52 -1.29 -3.69 -1.33
N GLN A 53 -1.29 -4.97 -0.93
CA GLN A 53 -0.20 -5.60 -0.18
C GLN A 53 0.63 -6.46 -1.12
N TYR A 54 1.93 -6.21 -1.13
CA TYR A 54 2.90 -7.00 -1.86
C TYR A 54 3.86 -7.73 -0.91
N GLN A 55 4.26 -8.94 -1.29
CA GLN A 55 5.18 -9.77 -0.54
C GLN A 55 6.46 -10.01 -1.35
N ARG A 56 7.61 -10.00 -0.66
CA ARG A 56 8.90 -10.32 -1.25
C ARG A 56 8.91 -11.75 -1.80
N ALA A 57 9.33 -11.94 -3.04
CA ALA A 57 9.56 -13.25 -3.60
C ALA A 57 10.82 -13.92 -3.00
N PRO A 58 10.78 -15.23 -2.65
CA PRO A 58 11.88 -15.93 -2.01
C PRO A 58 12.99 -16.33 -3.01
N ALA A 59 13.68 -15.37 -3.62
CA ALA A 59 14.87 -15.65 -4.46
C ALA A 59 15.67 -14.42 -4.93
N VAL A 60 15.25 -13.18 -4.63
CA VAL A 60 15.84 -12.02 -5.31
C VAL A 60 17.11 -11.54 -4.58
N VAL A 61 18.25 -12.11 -4.96
CA VAL A 61 19.58 -11.67 -4.49
C VAL A 61 19.93 -10.34 -5.17
N GLY A 62 20.30 -9.32 -4.39
CA GLY A 62 20.67 -8.00 -4.90
C GLY A 62 19.49 -7.11 -5.28
N ALA A 63 18.27 -7.47 -4.86
CA ALA A 63 17.09 -6.64 -5.10
C ALA A 63 17.14 -5.31 -4.33
N PRO A 64 16.49 -4.26 -4.84
CA PRO A 64 16.20 -3.05 -4.08
C PRO A 64 15.49 -3.35 -2.75
N LEU A 65 15.68 -2.47 -1.76
CA LEU A 65 15.04 -2.54 -0.43
C LEU A 65 15.42 -3.80 0.39
N PRO A 66 16.70 -3.98 0.73
CA PRO A 66 17.15 -5.15 1.48
C PRO A 66 16.49 -5.24 2.86
N GLY A 67 16.02 -6.44 3.20
CA GLY A 67 15.38 -6.72 4.49
C GLY A 67 13.91 -6.33 4.60
N ILE A 68 13.30 -5.80 3.53
CA ILE A 68 11.86 -5.56 3.44
C ILE A 68 11.16 -6.81 2.93
N SER A 69 10.21 -7.33 3.72
CA SER A 69 9.43 -8.53 3.38
C SER A 69 8.05 -8.20 2.84
N TYR A 70 7.48 -7.07 3.28
CA TYR A 70 6.13 -6.65 2.88
C TYR A 70 6.14 -5.18 2.48
N LEU A 71 5.36 -4.84 1.47
CA LEU A 71 5.10 -3.48 1.02
C LEU A 71 3.59 -3.26 0.99
N PHE A 72 3.13 -2.20 1.62
CA PHE A 72 1.74 -1.74 1.50
C PHE A 72 1.72 -0.46 0.67
N HIS A 73 0.99 -0.50 -0.44
CA HIS A 73 0.70 0.65 -1.28
C HIS A 73 -0.68 1.16 -0.91
N VAL A 74 -0.74 2.25 -0.15
CA VAL A 74 -1.95 2.73 0.55
C VAL A 74 -2.55 3.90 -0.20
N HIS A 75 -3.85 3.84 -0.45
CA HIS A 75 -4.64 4.95 -0.98
C HIS A 75 -4.88 5.98 0.13
N ALA A 76 -4.11 7.06 0.07
CA ALA A 76 -4.37 8.24 0.89
C ALA A 76 -5.45 9.11 0.22
N HIS A 77 -5.80 10.24 0.85
CA HIS A 77 -6.90 11.08 0.38
C HIS A 77 -6.70 11.57 -1.06
N GLY A 78 -7.66 11.27 -1.94
CA GLY A 78 -7.63 11.64 -3.37
C GLY A 78 -6.76 10.69 -4.19
N ASP A 79 -5.96 11.24 -5.10
CA ASP A 79 -5.04 10.46 -5.96
C ASP A 79 -3.66 10.24 -5.31
N VAL A 80 -3.52 10.57 -4.02
CA VAL A 80 -2.25 10.44 -3.30
C VAL A 80 -2.09 9.00 -2.82
N MET A 81 -0.97 8.39 -3.17
CA MET A 81 -0.61 7.05 -2.72
C MET A 81 0.61 7.13 -1.82
N ASP A 82 0.64 6.38 -0.73
CA ASP A 82 1.79 6.29 0.19
C ASP A 82 2.28 4.84 0.30
N CYS A 83 3.58 4.66 0.57
CA CYS A 83 4.20 3.33 0.68
C CYS A 83 4.64 3.06 2.12
N ILE A 84 4.24 1.92 2.68
CA ILE A 84 4.72 1.43 3.98
C ILE A 84 5.56 0.17 3.77
N LEU A 85 6.83 0.25 4.14
CA LEU A 85 7.81 -0.82 4.02
C LEU A 85 7.97 -1.54 5.36
N VAL A 86 7.72 -2.84 5.37
CA VAL A 86 7.76 -3.65 6.58
C VAL A 86 8.81 -4.74 6.45
N ARG A 87 9.69 -4.82 7.45
CA ARG A 87 10.69 -5.88 7.57
C ARG A 87 10.03 -7.23 7.88
N ASP A 88 10.84 -8.28 7.95
CA ASP A 88 10.37 -9.58 8.48
C ASP A 88 10.17 -9.52 10.01
N SER A 89 9.11 -8.81 10.42
CA SER A 89 8.76 -8.56 11.81
C SER A 89 7.25 -8.70 11.94
N LEU A 90 6.81 -9.82 12.52
CA LEU A 90 5.38 -10.06 12.76
C LEU A 90 4.73 -8.93 13.60
N PRO A 91 5.35 -8.40 14.68
CA PRO A 91 4.76 -7.29 15.42
C PRO A 91 4.52 -6.04 14.58
N ASP A 92 5.50 -5.67 13.75
CA ASP A 92 5.37 -4.48 12.90
C ASP A 92 4.35 -4.70 11.77
N TYR A 93 4.32 -5.91 11.21
CA TYR A 93 3.30 -6.30 10.24
C TYR A 93 1.89 -6.17 10.83
N LEU A 94 1.65 -6.76 12.01
CA LEU A 94 0.37 -6.69 12.69
C LEU A 94 0.00 -5.25 13.07
N ALA A 95 0.97 -4.42 13.46
CA ALA A 95 0.74 -3.02 13.74
C ALA A 95 0.24 -2.26 12.49
N VAL A 96 0.84 -2.50 11.32
CA VAL A 96 0.38 -1.89 10.07
C VAL A 96 -1.02 -2.37 9.70
N VAL A 97 -1.28 -3.67 9.78
CA VAL A 97 -2.62 -4.22 9.50
C VAL A 97 -3.68 -3.59 10.41
N ALA A 98 -3.38 -3.44 11.71
CA ALA A 98 -4.27 -2.78 12.66
C ALA A 98 -4.48 -1.28 12.37
N MET A 99 -3.46 -0.58 11.86
CA MET A 99 -3.59 0.83 11.45
C MET A 99 -4.47 1.02 10.20
N LEU A 100 -4.46 0.04 9.29
CA LEU A 100 -5.21 0.11 8.02
C LEU A 100 -6.66 -0.40 8.16
N GLU A 101 -6.96 -1.18 9.20
CA GLU A 101 -8.30 -1.73 9.47
C GLU A 101 -9.43 -0.67 9.54
N PRO A 102 -9.24 0.51 10.17
CA PRO A 102 -10.26 1.55 10.16
C PRO A 102 -10.57 2.10 8.76
N LEU A 103 -9.56 2.21 7.90
CA LEU A 103 -9.76 2.67 6.52
C LEU A 103 -10.58 1.66 5.72
N ARG A 104 -10.28 0.37 5.90
CA ARG A 104 -11.03 -0.73 5.28
C ARG A 104 -12.49 -0.79 5.76
N THR A 105 -12.71 -0.51 7.04
CA THR A 105 -14.06 -0.45 7.61
C THR A 105 -14.84 0.72 7.04
N ARG A 106 -14.23 1.91 6.97
CA ARG A 106 -14.90 3.11 6.46
C ARG A 106 -15.24 2.99 4.97
N ASP A 107 -14.36 2.41 4.16
CA ASP A 107 -14.65 2.15 2.74
C ASP A 107 -15.85 1.20 2.58
N ALA A 108 -15.91 0.13 3.38
CA ALA A 108 -17.04 -0.80 3.37
C ALA A 108 -18.37 -0.13 3.79
N GLU A 109 -18.33 0.79 4.75
CA GLU A 109 -19.49 1.61 5.13
C GLU A 109 -19.93 2.55 4.01
N LEU A 110 -18.98 3.28 3.40
CA LEU A 110 -19.26 4.20 2.29
C LEU A 110 -19.88 3.47 1.10
N ARG A 111 -19.39 2.28 0.76
CA ARG A 111 -19.97 1.45 -0.30
C ARG A 111 -21.41 1.05 0.02
N LYS A 112 -21.71 0.68 1.27
CA LYS A 112 -23.08 0.41 1.71
C LYS A 112 -23.97 1.65 1.63
N GLU A 113 -23.49 2.81 2.06
CA GLU A 113 -24.22 4.08 1.96
C GLU A 113 -24.55 4.42 0.48
N VAL A 114 -23.60 4.23 -0.44
CA VAL A 114 -23.82 4.45 -1.88
C VAL A 114 -24.80 3.44 -2.48
N GLU A 115 -24.71 2.17 -2.08
CA GLU A 115 -25.61 1.11 -2.53
C GLU A 115 -27.05 1.27 -1.97
N GLU A 116 -27.21 1.87 -0.78
CA GLU A 116 -28.50 2.22 -0.19
C GLU A 116 -29.15 3.49 -0.80
N TYR A 117 -28.40 4.29 -1.57
CA TYR A 117 -28.89 5.42 -2.36
C TYR A 117 -28.90 5.16 -3.89
N PRO A 118 -29.54 4.10 -4.43
CA PRO A 118 -29.72 3.99 -5.86
C PRO A 118 -30.93 4.86 -6.26
N LEU A 119 -30.70 5.81 -7.16
CA LEU A 119 -31.71 6.64 -7.85
C LEU A 119 -32.35 7.73 -6.99
N GLY A 120 -31.82 8.94 -7.16
CA GLY A 120 -32.57 10.17 -6.95
C GLY A 120 -33.93 10.07 -7.65
N ARG A 121 -35.01 10.09 -6.84
CA ARG A 121 -36.36 10.29 -7.35
C ARG A 121 -36.37 11.56 -8.20
N PRO A 122 -36.89 11.55 -9.43
CA PRO A 122 -37.13 12.80 -10.14
C PRO A 122 -38.16 13.58 -9.31
N ARG A 123 -37.78 14.78 -8.89
CA ARG A 123 -38.72 15.73 -8.27
C ARG A 123 -39.82 16.03 -9.30
N ARG A 124 -41.05 15.64 -8.97
CA ARG A 124 -42.26 16.10 -9.68
C ARG A 124 -42.56 17.53 -9.31
#